data_AF-A0A6A5YQ39-F1
#
_entry.id   AF-A0A6A5YQ39-F1
#
_cell.length_a   1.000
_cell.length_b   1.000
_cell.length_c   1.000
_cell.angle_alpha   90.00
_cell.angle_beta   90.00
_cell.angle_gamma   90.00
#
_symmetry.space_group_name_H-M   'P 1'
#
loop_
_entity.id
_entity.type
_entity.pdbx_description
1 polymer ?
#
loop_
_entity_poly.entity_id
_entity_poly.type
_entity_poly.pdbx_seq_one_letter_code
_entity_poly.pdbx_strand_id
1 'polypeptide(L)'
;MINLQSIVLLFVSYFVIPRLTFLPKSLHSLLIIFGPFLLPKVLNLFNTQRATSRSVPVRPTPPKVQRALNLLFVSTLAWLILTLPRFAPENIFLKAQSRWQIAPDVLFTRLRLLRPLMEVDEVLREKFNGSVTNKLIYLTYGPDTLINCIWCASSAGNDALNYFLYSVPKIATPHIFHFAVLGLTTSSMVGTEGSRFRMHATIVGLALLAVELWFLGTYDLSTHKKAKQLHDIDFVYWRVRFLRYVSFAAADAGLGFVLWLTSTNRWLATPPSIAERLEATTGQAEENQHKLRALGLLTNSINRDAALRGFREEYWRTEAQVMAETVQEEDVMAQINNALGKMDMRGLEGRVSEVADGILSGIDGLRASQILSESGNLQAPQ
;
A
#
# COMPACT_ATOMS: atom_id res chain seq x y z
N MET A 1 -26.63 22.04 15.05
CA MET A 1 -27.43 21.44 13.95
C MET A 1 -26.92 20.03 13.73
N ILE A 2 -27.74 19.01 14.03
CA ILE A 2 -27.32 17.60 13.91
C ILE A 2 -27.37 17.24 12.42
N ASN A 3 -26.20 17.02 11.81
CA ASN A 3 -26.08 16.67 10.40
C ASN A 3 -26.66 15.26 10.15
N LEU A 4 -27.36 15.04 9.04
CA LEU A 4 -27.98 13.75 8.66
C LEU A 4 -26.95 12.60 8.68
N GLN A 5 -25.68 12.91 8.33
CA GLN A 5 -24.56 11.97 8.46
C GLN A 5 -24.34 11.47 9.90
N SER A 6 -24.48 12.33 10.91
CA SER A 6 -24.32 11.95 12.31
C SER A 6 -25.42 11.01 12.78
N ILE A 7 -26.64 11.14 12.24
CA ILE A 7 -27.78 10.27 12.53
C ILE A 7 -27.57 8.89 11.90
N VAL A 8 -27.15 8.84 10.63
CA VAL A 8 -26.83 7.59 9.93
C VAL A 8 -25.66 6.87 10.60
N LEU A 9 -24.65 7.61 11.08
CA LEU A 9 -23.50 7.04 11.78
C LEU A 9 -23.86 6.47 13.15
N LEU A 10 -24.75 7.14 13.89
CA LEU A 10 -25.33 6.59 15.13
C LEU A 10 -26.10 5.30 14.85
N PHE A 11 -26.92 5.27 13.79
CA PHE A 11 -27.66 4.07 13.41
C PHE A 11 -26.72 2.91 13.02
N VAL A 12 -25.71 3.15 12.20
CA VAL A 12 -24.71 2.12 11.84
C VAL A 12 -23.94 1.65 13.07
N SER A 13 -23.53 2.57 13.94
CA SER A 13 -22.77 2.25 15.14
C SER A 13 -23.56 1.42 16.15
N TYR A 14 -24.85 1.71 16.32
CA TYR A 14 -25.69 1.09 17.35
C TYR A 14 -26.49 -0.12 16.87
N PHE A 15 -26.78 -0.24 15.58
CA PHE A 15 -27.57 -1.36 15.03
C PHE A 15 -26.77 -2.35 14.19
N VAL A 16 -25.74 -1.90 13.46
CA VAL A 16 -25.01 -2.76 12.52
C VAL A 16 -23.81 -3.42 13.18
N ILE A 17 -22.99 -2.65 13.92
CA ILE A 17 -21.79 -3.16 14.62
C ILE A 17 -22.12 -4.32 15.57
N PRO A 18 -23.18 -4.26 16.42
CA PRO A 18 -23.49 -5.36 17.34
C PRO A 18 -23.94 -6.65 16.64
N ARG A 19 -24.34 -6.58 15.36
CA ARG A 19 -24.72 -7.74 14.55
C ARG A 19 -23.56 -8.37 13.79
N LEU A 20 -22.37 -7.77 13.81
CA LEU A 20 -21.16 -8.33 13.22
C LEU A 20 -20.56 -9.38 14.17
N THR A 21 -21.09 -10.60 14.14
CA THR A 21 -20.72 -11.72 15.03
C THR A 21 -19.30 -12.26 14.82
N PHE A 22 -18.55 -11.76 13.84
CA PHE A 22 -17.18 -12.19 13.54
C PHE A 22 -16.10 -11.49 14.39
N LEU A 23 -16.44 -10.45 15.16
CA LEU A 23 -15.50 -9.68 15.97
C LEU A 23 -15.47 -10.19 17.42
N PRO A 24 -14.29 -10.30 18.07
CA PRO A 24 -14.19 -10.64 19.49
C PRO A 24 -14.89 -9.60 20.37
N LYS A 25 -15.52 -10.06 21.46
CA LYS A 25 -16.42 -9.25 22.33
C LYS A 25 -15.78 -7.95 22.84
N SER A 26 -14.47 -7.94 23.08
CA SER A 26 -13.71 -6.76 23.50
C SER A 26 -13.62 -5.66 22.43
N LEU A 27 -13.55 -6.03 21.15
CA LEU A 27 -13.60 -5.06 20.04
C LEU A 27 -15.00 -4.51 19.81
N HIS A 28 -16.05 -5.31 20.06
CA HIS A 28 -17.44 -4.84 20.05
C HIS A 28 -17.66 -3.72 21.06
N SER A 29 -17.25 -3.92 22.32
CA SER A 29 -17.37 -2.91 23.36
C SER A 29 -16.62 -1.62 22.99
N LEU A 30 -15.41 -1.76 22.45
CA LEU A 30 -14.62 -0.61 22.01
C LEU A 30 -15.27 0.14 20.84
N LEU A 31 -15.76 -0.56 19.80
CA LEU A 31 -16.40 0.07 18.65
C LEU A 31 -17.75 0.70 18.99
N ILE A 32 -18.51 0.17 19.95
CA ILE A 32 -19.78 0.78 20.35
C ILE A 32 -19.53 2.10 21.09
N ILE A 33 -18.52 2.14 21.97
CA ILE A 33 -18.19 3.33 22.76
C ILE A 33 -17.52 4.40 21.89
N PHE A 34 -16.55 4.02 21.06
CA PHE A 34 -15.74 4.96 20.29
C PHE A 34 -16.24 5.18 18.86
N GLY A 35 -17.08 4.28 18.33
CA GLY A 35 -17.64 4.34 16.98
C GLY A 35 -18.27 5.68 16.61
N PRO A 36 -19.16 6.26 17.43
CA PRO A 36 -19.81 7.52 17.10
C PRO A 36 -18.83 8.70 16.92
N PHE A 37 -17.65 8.63 17.54
CA PHE A 37 -16.64 9.69 17.50
C PHE A 37 -15.54 9.43 16.46
N LEU A 38 -15.11 8.17 16.31
CA LEU A 38 -14.04 7.79 15.37
C LEU A 38 -14.56 7.66 13.93
N LEU A 39 -15.74 7.09 13.73
CA LEU A 39 -16.28 6.81 12.40
C LEU A 39 -16.49 8.07 11.54
N PRO A 40 -17.06 9.20 12.04
CA PRO A 40 -17.14 10.43 11.24
C PRO A 40 -15.77 11.02 10.90
N LYS A 41 -14.79 10.93 11.82
CA LYS A 41 -13.42 11.42 11.56
C LYS A 41 -12.72 10.60 10.49
N VAL A 42 -12.83 9.28 10.56
CA VAL A 42 -12.26 8.36 9.56
C VAL A 42 -12.92 8.55 8.20
N LEU A 43 -14.25 8.68 8.15
CA LEU A 43 -14.97 8.95 6.89
C LEU A 43 -14.61 10.31 6.30
N ASN A 44 -14.48 11.36 7.11
CA ASN A 44 -14.06 12.67 6.63
C ASN A 44 -12.60 12.66 6.14
N LEU A 45 -11.70 11.94 6.81
CA LEU A 45 -10.33 11.71 6.33
C LEU A 45 -10.33 10.96 5.01
N PHE A 46 -11.15 9.92 4.88
CA PHE A 46 -11.28 9.14 3.65
C PHE A 46 -11.85 9.99 2.51
N ASN A 47 -12.90 10.77 2.76
CA ASN A 47 -13.55 11.61 1.78
C ASN A 47 -12.65 12.78 1.34
N THR A 48 -11.93 13.41 2.25
CA THR A 48 -10.97 14.47 1.92
C THR A 48 -9.80 13.91 1.11
N GLN A 49 -9.20 12.79 1.51
CA GLN A 49 -8.14 12.12 0.74
C GLN A 49 -8.62 11.67 -0.64
N ARG A 50 -9.87 11.18 -0.76
CA ARG A 50 -10.47 10.80 -2.03
C ARG A 50 -10.76 12.00 -2.93
N ALA A 51 -11.20 13.13 -2.36
CA ALA A 51 -11.41 14.36 -3.09
C ALA A 51 -10.08 14.92 -3.65
N THR A 52 -9.01 14.89 -2.86
CA THR A 52 -7.66 15.27 -3.32
C THR A 52 -7.13 14.33 -4.39
N SER A 53 -7.43 13.04 -4.32
CA SER A 53 -6.97 12.07 -5.32
C SER A 53 -7.71 12.20 -6.67
N ARG A 54 -8.91 12.77 -6.70
CA ARG A 54 -9.66 13.02 -7.96
C ARG A 54 -9.07 14.14 -8.80
N SER A 55 -8.34 15.08 -8.20
CA SER A 55 -7.77 16.23 -8.92
C SER A 55 -6.40 15.94 -9.55
N VAL A 56 -5.84 14.75 -9.32
CA VAL A 56 -4.54 14.34 -9.86
C VAL A 56 -4.74 13.16 -10.82
N PRO A 57 -4.21 13.23 -12.07
CA PRO A 57 -4.36 12.14 -13.02
C PRO A 57 -3.65 10.87 -12.54
N VAL A 58 -4.26 9.72 -12.85
CA VAL A 58 -3.65 8.41 -12.60
C VAL A 58 -2.42 8.27 -13.49
N ARG A 59 -1.28 7.96 -12.87
CA ARG A 59 -0.01 7.76 -13.57
C ARG A 59 0.42 6.29 -13.54
N PRO A 60 1.22 5.83 -14.53
CA PRO A 60 1.86 4.52 -14.43
C PRO A 60 2.82 4.48 -13.23
N THR A 61 3.07 3.27 -12.72
CA THR A 61 4.00 3.07 -11.60
C THR A 61 5.42 3.55 -11.97
N PRO A 62 6.04 4.42 -11.16
CA PRO A 62 7.43 4.82 -11.38
C PRO A 62 8.37 3.60 -11.35
N PRO A 63 9.42 3.55 -12.20
CA PRO A 63 10.28 2.37 -12.33
C PRO A 63 11.03 2.01 -11.03
N LYS A 64 11.36 3.00 -10.20
CA LYS A 64 11.98 2.78 -8.88
C LYS A 64 11.02 2.09 -7.90
N VAL A 65 9.75 2.51 -7.91
CA VAL A 65 8.70 1.89 -7.09
C VAL A 65 8.39 0.47 -7.57
N GLN A 66 8.41 0.23 -8.89
CA GLN A 66 8.23 -1.11 -9.44
C GLN A 66 9.29 -2.10 -8.93
N ARG A 67 10.55 -1.68 -8.79
CA ARG A 67 11.60 -2.53 -8.18
C ARG A 67 11.29 -2.87 -6.73
N ALA A 68 10.79 -1.90 -5.95
CA ALA A 68 10.39 -2.13 -4.57
C ALA A 68 9.17 -3.07 -4.47
N LEU A 69 8.19 -2.93 -5.36
CA LEU A 69 7.04 -3.83 -5.45
C LEU A 69 7.47 -5.25 -5.81
N ASN A 70 8.42 -5.42 -6.75
CA ASN A 70 8.98 -6.73 -7.09
C ASN A 70 9.70 -7.35 -5.89
N LEU A 71 10.46 -6.56 -5.13
CA LEU A 71 11.13 -7.03 -3.92
C LEU A 71 10.13 -7.48 -2.85
N LEU A 72 9.07 -6.70 -2.60
CA LEU A 72 7.99 -7.07 -1.68
C LEU A 72 7.24 -8.31 -2.15
N PHE A 73 7.02 -8.47 -3.46
CA PHE A 73 6.37 -9.65 -4.03
C PHE A 73 7.22 -10.91 -3.82
N VAL A 74 8.52 -10.85 -4.12
CA VAL A 74 9.45 -11.96 -3.89
C VAL A 74 9.56 -12.28 -2.41
N SER A 75 9.65 -11.27 -1.54
CA SER A 75 9.64 -11.44 -0.08
C SER A 75 8.38 -12.13 0.41
N THR A 76 7.21 -11.66 -0.02
CA THR A 76 5.91 -12.26 0.30
C THR A 76 5.88 -13.73 -0.10
N LEU A 77 6.31 -14.06 -1.31
CA LEU A 77 6.36 -15.43 -1.79
C LEU A 77 7.34 -16.29 -0.97
N ALA A 78 8.52 -15.76 -0.64
CA ALA A 78 9.51 -16.45 0.18
C ALA A 78 8.97 -16.76 1.58
N TRP A 79 8.33 -15.80 2.25
CA TRP A 79 7.71 -16.03 3.55
C TRP A 79 6.57 -17.04 3.48
N LEU A 80 5.72 -16.98 2.46
CA LEU A 80 4.67 -17.98 2.23
C LEU A 80 5.25 -19.37 1.99
N ILE A 81 6.32 -19.51 1.21
CA ILE A 81 7.02 -20.79 1.01
C ILE A 81 7.56 -21.32 2.36
N LEU A 82 8.11 -20.45 3.20
CA LEU A 82 8.62 -20.83 4.53
C LEU A 82 7.53 -21.26 5.53
N THR A 83 6.24 -20.99 5.24
CA THR A 83 5.12 -21.55 6.00
C THR A 83 4.89 -23.05 5.72
N LEU A 84 5.39 -23.56 4.60
CA LEU A 84 5.16 -24.94 4.20
C LEU A 84 5.82 -25.92 5.19
N PRO A 85 5.16 -27.06 5.48
CA PRO A 85 5.62 -28.01 6.49
C PRO A 85 6.99 -28.61 6.16
N ARG A 86 7.41 -28.60 4.89
CA ARG A 86 8.72 -29.11 4.46
C ARG A 86 9.91 -28.31 5.00
N PHE A 87 9.69 -27.02 5.31
CA PHE A 87 10.74 -26.17 5.87
C PHE A 87 10.71 -26.14 7.40
N ALA A 88 9.65 -26.67 8.02
CA ALA A 88 9.53 -26.77 9.47
C ALA A 88 10.20 -28.04 10.00
N PRO A 89 10.83 -28.02 11.19
CA PRO A 89 11.31 -29.24 11.82
C PRO A 89 10.13 -30.17 12.09
N GLU A 90 10.38 -31.47 11.96
CA GLU A 90 9.35 -32.48 12.16
C GLU A 90 8.83 -32.46 13.59
N ASN A 91 7.51 -32.46 13.74
CA ASN A 91 6.87 -32.64 15.03
C ASN A 91 6.68 -34.14 15.29
N ILE A 92 7.44 -34.68 16.23
CA ILE A 92 7.50 -36.11 16.49
C ILE A 92 6.17 -36.64 17.05
N PHE A 93 5.46 -35.83 17.87
CA PHE A 93 4.16 -36.23 18.42
C PHE A 93 3.08 -36.29 17.34
N LEU A 94 3.09 -35.34 16.40
CA LEU A 94 2.18 -35.35 15.25
C LEU A 94 2.53 -36.49 14.27
N LYS A 95 3.81 -36.74 14.02
CA LYS A 95 4.23 -37.81 13.12
C LYS A 95 3.86 -39.19 13.66
N ALA A 96 4.14 -39.43 14.95
CA ALA A 96 3.84 -40.69 15.62
C ALA A 96 2.36 -40.84 16.03
N GLN A 97 1.52 -39.81 15.81
CA GLN A 97 0.11 -39.75 16.22
C GLN A 97 -0.08 -40.15 17.70
N SER A 98 0.83 -39.68 18.55
CA SER A 98 0.95 -40.10 19.94
C SER A 98 0.51 -39.00 20.90
N ARG A 99 -0.10 -39.38 22.02
CA ARG A 99 -0.43 -38.45 23.11
C ARG A 99 0.86 -37.91 23.75
N TRP A 100 0.87 -36.68 24.23
CA TRP A 100 2.07 -36.09 24.82
C TRP A 100 2.55 -36.78 26.11
N GLN A 101 1.63 -37.37 26.90
CA GLN A 101 1.95 -38.09 28.14
C GLN A 101 2.58 -39.46 27.91
N ILE A 102 2.71 -39.92 26.65
CA ILE A 102 3.28 -41.21 26.33
C ILE A 102 4.71 -41.33 26.88
N ALA A 103 5.09 -42.53 27.34
CA ALA A 103 6.46 -42.81 27.74
C ALA A 103 7.41 -42.58 26.54
N PRO A 104 8.58 -41.94 26.74
CA PRO A 104 9.49 -41.62 25.63
C PRO A 104 9.91 -42.86 24.85
N ASP A 105 10.22 -43.98 25.52
CA ASP A 105 10.64 -45.21 24.83
C ASP A 105 9.57 -45.73 23.87
N VAL A 106 8.29 -45.65 24.24
CA VAL A 106 7.17 -46.05 23.38
C VAL A 106 7.01 -45.08 22.21
N LEU A 107 7.22 -43.78 22.42
CA LEU A 107 7.19 -42.77 21.36
C LEU A 107 8.24 -43.06 20.29
N PHE A 108 9.49 -43.26 20.70
CA PHE A 108 10.60 -43.51 19.78
C PHE A 108 10.53 -44.90 19.14
N THR A 109 9.97 -45.91 19.83
CA THR A 109 9.67 -47.20 19.22
C THR A 109 8.65 -47.06 18.09
N ARG A 110 7.60 -46.25 18.27
CA ARG A 110 6.63 -45.96 17.20
C ARG A 110 7.25 -45.15 16.07
N LEU A 111 8.09 -44.17 16.39
CA LEU A 111 8.80 -43.37 15.39
C LEU A 111 9.72 -44.26 14.53
N ARG A 112 10.38 -45.25 15.14
CA ARG A 112 11.22 -46.25 14.46
C ARG A 112 10.49 -47.02 13.37
N LEU A 113 9.19 -47.26 13.57
CA LEU A 113 8.35 -47.96 12.59
C LEU A 113 8.02 -47.08 11.38
N LEU A 114 8.07 -45.75 11.52
CA LEU A 114 7.75 -44.80 10.46
C LEU A 114 9.00 -44.36 9.67
N ARG A 115 10.15 -44.24 10.35
CA ARG A 115 11.44 -43.90 9.73
C ARG A 115 12.61 -44.38 10.60
N PRO A 116 13.81 -44.57 10.02
CA PRO A 116 15.02 -44.81 10.82
C PRO A 116 15.28 -43.64 11.79
N LEU A 117 15.75 -43.96 13.00
CA LEU A 117 16.13 -42.95 13.99
C LEU A 117 17.43 -42.28 13.58
N MET A 118 17.43 -40.96 13.65
CA MET A 118 18.62 -40.14 13.48
C MET A 118 19.30 -39.96 14.83
N GLU A 119 20.58 -39.57 14.84
CA GLU A 119 21.33 -39.25 16.06
C GLU A 119 20.64 -38.19 16.92
N VAL A 120 20.01 -37.21 16.26
CA VAL A 120 19.19 -36.16 16.91
C VAL A 120 18.00 -36.74 17.68
N ASP A 121 17.39 -37.82 17.18
CA ASP A 121 16.24 -38.47 17.82
C ASP A 121 16.68 -39.22 19.10
N GLU A 122 17.89 -39.79 19.10
CA GLU A 122 18.45 -40.48 20.26
C GLU A 122 18.78 -39.51 21.40
N VAL A 123 19.40 -38.38 21.09
CA VAL A 123 19.65 -37.32 22.08
C VAL A 123 18.32 -36.79 22.64
N LEU A 124 17.31 -36.63 21.78
CA LEU A 124 16.00 -36.19 22.22
C LEU A 124 15.31 -37.22 23.13
N ARG A 125 15.49 -38.51 22.85
CA ARG A 125 15.00 -39.60 23.71
C ARG A 125 15.59 -39.53 25.11
N GLU A 126 16.91 -39.34 25.23
CA GLU A 126 17.59 -39.17 26.51
C GLU A 126 17.05 -37.94 27.27
N LYS A 127 16.89 -36.81 26.59
CA LYS A 127 16.35 -35.58 27.19
C LYS A 127 14.90 -35.76 27.68
N PHE A 128 14.07 -36.52 26.95
CA PHE A 128 12.70 -36.80 27.35
C PHE A 128 12.61 -37.79 28.53
N ASN A 129 13.56 -38.71 28.66
CA ASN A 129 13.65 -39.61 29.82
C ASN A 129 14.12 -38.88 31.08
N GLY A 130 14.95 -37.85 30.95
CA GLY A 130 15.44 -37.08 32.09
C GLY A 130 14.39 -36.23 32.82
N SER A 131 13.38 -35.69 32.11
CA SER A 131 12.31 -34.90 32.74
C SER A 131 11.05 -34.78 31.86
N VAL A 132 9.87 -34.87 32.48
CA VAL A 132 8.59 -34.61 31.80
C VAL A 132 8.48 -33.16 31.34
N THR A 133 9.09 -32.22 32.07
CA THR A 133 9.10 -30.79 31.72
C THR A 133 9.82 -30.53 30.39
N ASN A 134 10.80 -31.36 30.02
CA ASN A 134 11.50 -31.25 28.75
C ASN A 134 10.58 -31.47 27.53
N LYS A 135 9.52 -32.29 27.69
CA LYS A 135 8.50 -32.43 26.64
C LYS A 135 7.71 -31.14 26.45
N LEU A 136 7.41 -30.41 27.52
CA LEU A 136 6.71 -29.12 27.43
C LEU A 136 7.60 -28.06 26.77
N ILE A 137 8.88 -28.01 27.15
CA ILE A 137 9.90 -27.15 26.53
C ILE A 137 10.05 -27.44 25.02
N TYR A 138 10.00 -28.71 24.63
CA TYR A 138 9.99 -29.11 23.22
C TYR A 138 8.78 -28.56 22.46
N LEU A 139 7.59 -28.58 23.07
CA LEU A 139 6.37 -28.07 22.43
C LEU A 139 6.37 -26.54 22.29
N THR A 140 7.00 -25.83 23.23
CA THR A 140 7.04 -24.35 23.25
C THR A 140 8.17 -23.76 22.43
N TYR A 141 9.40 -24.24 22.62
CA TYR A 141 10.61 -23.66 22.02
C TYR A 141 11.19 -24.50 20.86
N GLY A 142 10.76 -25.75 20.73
CA GLY A 142 11.13 -26.65 19.64
C GLY A 142 12.27 -27.64 19.97
N PRO A 143 12.61 -28.54 19.02
CA PRO A 143 13.66 -29.54 19.19
C PRO A 143 15.04 -28.93 19.37
N ASP A 144 15.37 -27.96 18.54
CA ASP A 144 16.71 -27.39 18.43
C ASP A 144 17.14 -26.62 19.69
N THR A 145 16.19 -25.99 20.39
CA THR A 145 16.46 -25.32 21.69
C THR A 145 16.70 -26.30 22.82
N LEU A 146 16.02 -27.45 22.81
CA LEU A 146 16.17 -28.46 23.86
C LEU A 146 17.47 -29.25 23.70
N ILE A 147 17.89 -29.51 22.47
CA ILE A 147 19.08 -30.30 22.17
C ILE A 147 20.35 -29.48 22.35
N ASN A 148 20.38 -28.26 21.79
CA ASN A 148 21.61 -27.47 21.71
C ASN A 148 21.84 -26.53 22.90
N CYS A 149 20.90 -26.41 23.85
CA CYS A 149 21.14 -25.58 25.03
C CYS A 149 21.92 -26.33 26.13
N ILE A 150 23.19 -25.96 26.31
CA ILE A 150 24.11 -26.59 27.27
C ILE A 150 23.88 -26.09 28.70
N TRP A 151 23.45 -24.83 28.88
CA TRP A 151 23.35 -24.15 30.18
C TRP A 151 21.91 -23.96 30.68
N CYS A 152 20.92 -24.41 29.92
CA CYS A 152 19.51 -24.16 30.25
C CYS A 152 18.97 -25.03 31.39
N ALA A 153 19.57 -26.20 31.63
CA ALA A 153 19.21 -27.06 32.75
C ALA A 153 20.03 -26.65 33.98
N SER A 154 19.44 -25.85 34.87
CA SER A 154 20.11 -25.36 36.08
C SER A 154 19.45 -25.95 37.32
N SER A 155 20.24 -26.39 38.29
CA SER A 155 19.74 -26.84 39.60
C SER A 155 19.06 -25.74 40.42
N ALA A 156 19.14 -24.47 39.97
CA ALA A 156 18.61 -23.29 40.66
C ALA A 156 17.13 -22.96 40.34
N GLY A 157 16.42 -23.77 39.54
CA GLY A 157 14.95 -23.73 39.47
C GLY A 157 14.34 -22.68 38.54
N ASN A 158 15.06 -22.17 37.53
CA ASN A 158 14.54 -21.20 36.54
C ASN A 158 14.76 -21.62 35.08
N ASP A 159 14.56 -22.90 34.79
CA ASP A 159 14.87 -23.50 33.47
C ASP A 159 14.10 -22.83 32.32
N ALA A 160 12.82 -22.48 32.53
CA ALA A 160 11.96 -21.87 31.51
C ALA A 160 12.53 -20.58 30.92
N LEU A 161 13.03 -19.69 31.78
CA LEU A 161 13.61 -18.41 31.36
C LEU A 161 14.93 -18.61 30.59
N ASN A 162 15.75 -19.59 30.99
CA ASN A 162 16.99 -19.89 30.28
C ASN A 162 16.72 -20.41 28.86
N TYR A 163 15.75 -21.32 28.70
CA TYR A 163 15.32 -21.80 27.39
C TYR A 163 14.71 -20.68 26.54
N PHE A 164 13.94 -19.77 27.13
CA PHE A 164 13.44 -18.58 26.45
C PHE A 164 14.59 -17.73 25.92
N LEU A 165 15.53 -17.32 26.78
CA LEU A 165 16.69 -16.49 26.41
C LEU A 165 17.53 -17.13 25.30
N TYR A 166 17.75 -18.44 25.36
CA TYR A 166 18.45 -19.18 24.31
C TYR A 166 17.68 -19.19 22.97
N SER A 167 16.35 -19.14 23.01
CA SER A 167 15.51 -19.09 21.80
C SER A 167 15.40 -17.70 21.17
N VAL A 168 15.69 -16.62 21.91
CA VAL A 168 15.55 -15.23 21.43
C VAL A 168 16.33 -14.96 20.15
N PRO A 169 17.61 -15.32 19.99
CA PRO A 169 18.33 -15.11 18.73
C PRO A 169 17.67 -15.79 17.52
N LYS A 170 17.09 -16.99 17.72
CA LYS A 170 16.40 -17.74 16.67
C LYS A 170 15.08 -17.09 16.28
N ILE A 171 14.42 -16.43 17.22
CA ILE A 171 13.22 -15.61 16.97
C ILE A 171 13.62 -14.32 16.25
N ALA A 172 14.67 -13.63 16.71
CA ALA A 172 15.10 -12.34 16.18
C ALA A 172 15.63 -12.43 14.74
N THR A 173 16.31 -13.52 14.37
CA THR A 173 16.91 -13.71 13.03
C THR A 173 15.92 -13.43 11.88
N PRO A 174 14.76 -14.11 11.77
CA PRO A 174 13.80 -13.83 10.70
C PRO A 174 13.20 -12.41 10.77
N HIS A 175 13.06 -11.82 11.95
CA HIS A 175 12.64 -10.41 12.09
C HIS A 175 13.70 -9.45 11.54
N ILE A 176 14.99 -9.70 11.76
CA ILE A 176 16.08 -8.88 11.20
C ILE A 176 16.04 -8.93 9.66
N PHE A 177 15.81 -10.10 9.08
CA PHE A 177 15.63 -10.22 7.63
C PHE A 177 14.40 -9.47 7.13
N HIS A 178 13.27 -9.57 7.84
CA HIS A 178 12.06 -8.81 7.50
C HIS A 178 12.30 -7.29 7.58
N PHE A 179 12.97 -6.81 8.63
CA PHE A 179 13.39 -5.41 8.75
C PHE A 179 14.31 -4.96 7.62
N ALA A 180 15.23 -5.81 7.17
CA ALA A 180 16.09 -5.50 6.03
C ALA A 180 15.27 -5.30 4.76
N VAL A 181 14.28 -6.17 4.49
CA VAL A 181 13.36 -6.02 3.35
C VAL A 181 12.54 -4.73 3.47
N LEU A 182 11.92 -4.47 4.62
CA LEU A 182 11.15 -3.25 4.87
C LEU A 182 12.02 -1.99 4.74
N GLY A 183 13.26 -2.04 5.23
CA GLY A 183 14.22 -0.95 5.13
C GLY A 183 14.66 -0.66 3.69
N LEU A 184 14.93 -1.70 2.90
CA LEU A 184 15.30 -1.56 1.49
C LEU A 184 14.16 -1.00 0.65
N THR A 185 12.94 -1.50 0.86
CA THR A 185 11.74 -1.11 0.12
C THR A 185 11.25 0.30 0.46
N THR A 186 11.54 0.79 1.67
CA THR A 186 11.24 2.16 2.11
C THR A 186 12.46 3.10 2.10
N SER A 187 13.57 2.66 1.52
CA SER A 187 14.78 3.48 1.42
C SER A 187 14.60 4.66 0.47
N SER A 188 15.44 5.70 0.64
CA SER A 188 15.49 6.85 -0.28
C SER A 188 15.83 6.45 -1.72
N MET A 189 16.40 5.26 -1.94
CA MET A 189 16.71 4.71 -3.27
C MET A 189 15.45 4.42 -4.09
N VAL A 190 14.33 4.11 -3.43
CA VAL A 190 13.02 3.85 -4.08
C VAL A 190 12.30 5.15 -4.46
N GLY A 191 12.71 6.27 -3.85
CA GLY A 191 12.15 7.60 -4.06
C GLY A 191 11.38 8.12 -2.84
N THR A 192 10.84 9.33 -2.98
CA THR A 192 10.06 10.00 -1.93
C THR A 192 8.82 9.21 -1.52
N GLU A 193 8.18 8.52 -2.47
CA GLU A 193 6.98 7.71 -2.21
C GLU A 193 7.24 6.57 -1.20
N GLY A 194 8.37 5.87 -1.31
CA GLY A 194 8.75 4.81 -0.36
C GLY A 194 9.20 5.35 0.98
N SER A 195 9.98 6.45 0.97
CA SER A 195 10.54 7.03 2.20
C SER A 195 9.47 7.52 3.17
N ARG A 196 8.29 7.92 2.70
CA ARG A 196 7.17 8.38 3.54
C ARG A 196 6.62 7.27 4.44
N PHE A 197 6.70 6.01 4.00
CA PHE A 197 6.19 4.86 4.76
C PHE A 197 7.23 4.22 5.67
N ARG A 198 8.48 4.71 5.67
CA ARG A 198 9.57 4.13 6.47
C ARG A 198 9.24 4.02 7.95
N MET A 199 8.74 5.09 8.58
CA MET A 199 8.37 5.07 10.00
C MET A 199 7.27 4.04 10.28
N HIS A 200 6.24 4.01 9.44
CA HIS A 200 5.12 3.07 9.57
C HIS A 200 5.60 1.61 9.41
N ALA A 201 6.43 1.34 8.41
CA ALA A 201 7.01 0.01 8.18
C ALA A 201 7.89 -0.42 9.37
N THR A 202 8.71 0.49 9.92
CA THR A 202 9.53 0.18 11.11
C THR A 202 8.69 -0.10 12.35
N ILE A 203 7.60 0.65 12.57
CA ILE A 203 6.68 0.43 13.69
C ILE A 203 6.02 -0.94 13.56
N VAL A 204 5.55 -1.30 12.36
CA VAL A 204 4.92 -2.61 12.12
C VAL A 204 5.92 -3.74 12.37
N GLY A 205 7.14 -3.66 11.82
CA GLY A 205 8.17 -4.68 12.05
C GLY A 205 8.52 -4.82 13.55
N LEU A 206 8.64 -3.70 14.27
CA LEU A 206 8.97 -3.72 15.70
C LEU A 206 7.82 -4.26 16.54
N ALA A 207 6.59 -3.91 16.19
CA ALA A 207 5.40 -4.44 16.84
C ALA A 207 5.31 -5.97 16.66
N LEU A 208 5.58 -6.50 15.47
CA LEU A 208 5.57 -7.96 15.24
C LEU A 208 6.61 -8.68 16.11
N LEU A 209 7.84 -8.14 16.20
CA LEU A 209 8.87 -8.69 17.08
C LEU A 209 8.49 -8.61 18.56
N ALA A 210 8.00 -7.45 19.01
CA ALA A 210 7.64 -7.22 20.40
C ALA A 210 6.47 -8.12 20.85
N VAL A 211 5.44 -8.26 20.01
CA VAL A 211 4.30 -9.15 20.28
C VAL A 211 4.75 -10.60 20.40
N GLU A 212 5.66 -11.05 19.54
CA GLU A 212 6.16 -12.41 19.59
C GLU A 212 7.01 -12.69 20.84
N LEU A 213 7.94 -11.79 21.17
CA LEU A 213 8.77 -11.90 22.38
C LEU A 213 7.92 -11.82 23.65
N TRP A 214 6.93 -10.93 23.67
CA TRP A 214 5.98 -10.83 24.77
C TRP A 214 5.19 -12.12 24.93
N PHE A 215 4.59 -12.63 23.85
CA PHE A 215 3.80 -13.85 23.88
C PHE A 215 4.59 -15.04 24.42
N LEU A 216 5.81 -15.28 23.91
CA LEU A 216 6.66 -16.38 24.36
C LEU A 216 7.26 -16.16 25.75
N GLY A 217 7.50 -14.91 26.15
CA GLY A 217 8.04 -14.56 27.47
C GLY A 217 7.01 -14.67 28.59
N THR A 218 5.73 -14.41 28.31
CA THR A 218 4.64 -14.55 29.29
C THR A 218 3.95 -15.90 29.24
N TYR A 219 4.38 -16.80 28.35
CA TYR A 219 3.74 -18.08 28.15
C TYR A 219 3.97 -19.03 29.33
N ASP A 220 2.90 -19.45 30.00
CA ASP A 220 3.00 -20.42 31.08
C ASP A 220 3.01 -21.86 30.54
N LEU A 221 4.16 -22.52 30.69
CA LEU A 221 4.39 -23.94 30.40
C LEU A 221 3.44 -24.88 31.16
N SER A 222 2.87 -24.43 32.30
CA SER A 222 2.00 -25.24 33.13
C SER A 222 0.59 -25.44 32.54
N THR A 223 0.18 -24.58 31.61
CA THR A 223 -1.16 -24.54 31.00
C THR A 223 -1.58 -25.89 30.39
N HIS A 224 -0.65 -26.60 29.76
CA HIS A 224 -0.95 -27.87 29.06
C HIS A 224 -0.67 -29.13 29.87
N LYS A 225 -0.27 -29.01 31.14
CA LYS A 225 -0.01 -30.18 32.01
C LYS A 225 -1.23 -31.09 32.20
N LYS A 226 -2.44 -30.58 31.98
CA LYS A 226 -3.71 -31.30 32.16
C LYS A 226 -4.35 -31.81 30.87
N ALA A 227 -3.85 -31.41 29.69
CA ALA A 227 -4.41 -31.85 28.41
C ALA A 227 -4.28 -33.39 28.29
N LYS A 228 -5.28 -34.07 27.74
CA LYS A 228 -5.24 -35.56 27.60
C LYS A 228 -5.27 -36.01 26.14
N GLN A 229 -5.84 -35.21 25.25
CA GLN A 229 -5.96 -35.51 23.82
C GLN A 229 -4.97 -34.68 23.01
N LEU A 230 -4.62 -35.16 21.81
CA LEU A 230 -3.62 -34.52 20.95
C LEU A 230 -4.12 -33.18 20.38
N HIS A 231 -5.43 -33.04 20.19
CA HIS A 231 -6.03 -31.80 19.67
C HIS A 231 -6.20 -30.71 20.74
N ASP A 232 -6.14 -31.07 22.02
CA ASP A 232 -6.20 -30.13 23.14
C ASP A 232 -4.85 -29.44 23.41
N ILE A 233 -3.81 -29.82 22.66
CA ILE A 233 -2.45 -29.36 22.86
C ILE A 233 -2.10 -28.37 21.77
N ASP A 234 -1.75 -27.16 22.20
CA ASP A 234 -1.19 -26.18 21.31
C ASP A 234 0.29 -26.50 21.06
N PHE A 235 0.61 -26.80 19.81
CA PHE A 235 1.98 -26.90 19.30
C PHE A 235 2.57 -25.51 19.09
N VAL A 236 2.84 -24.80 20.20
CA VAL A 236 3.19 -23.38 20.23
C VAL A 236 4.34 -23.05 19.29
N TYR A 237 5.44 -23.81 19.32
CA TYR A 237 6.59 -23.55 18.45
C TYR A 237 6.21 -23.48 16.96
N TRP A 238 5.47 -24.47 16.47
CA TRP A 238 5.05 -24.55 15.07
C TRP A 238 3.98 -23.51 14.74
N ARG A 239 3.05 -23.25 15.67
CA ARG A 239 1.98 -22.26 15.50
C ARG A 239 2.54 -20.84 15.42
N VAL A 240 3.43 -20.47 16.34
CA VAL A 240 4.10 -19.16 16.35
C VAL A 240 4.95 -19.00 15.08
N ARG A 241 5.70 -20.03 14.69
CA ARG A 241 6.47 -20.02 13.43
C ARG A 241 5.57 -19.77 12.21
N PHE A 242 4.45 -20.47 12.11
CA PHE A 242 3.49 -20.27 11.03
C PHE A 242 2.93 -18.84 11.03
N LEU A 243 2.45 -18.36 12.18
CA LEU A 243 1.92 -17.01 12.34
C LEU A 243 2.96 -15.92 12.05
N ARG A 244 4.24 -16.16 12.38
CA ARG A 244 5.35 -15.25 12.09
C ARG A 244 5.51 -15.02 10.58
N TYR A 245 5.60 -16.09 9.80
CA TYR A 245 5.79 -15.95 8.35
C TYR A 245 4.53 -15.46 7.64
N VAL A 246 3.34 -15.83 8.10
CA VAL A 246 2.08 -15.29 7.58
C VAL A 246 1.95 -13.79 7.89
N SER A 247 2.34 -13.34 9.09
CA SER A 247 2.28 -11.92 9.44
C SER A 247 3.28 -11.09 8.65
N PHE A 248 4.48 -11.61 8.36
CA PHE A 248 5.44 -10.98 7.45
C PHE A 248 4.88 -10.85 6.03
N ALA A 249 4.33 -11.94 5.48
CA ALA A 249 3.70 -11.93 4.17
C ALA A 249 2.54 -10.92 4.10
N ALA A 250 1.70 -10.86 5.14
CA ALA A 250 0.60 -9.91 5.22
C ALA A 250 1.08 -8.45 5.31
N ALA A 251 2.13 -8.19 6.09
CA ALA A 251 2.74 -6.86 6.20
C ALA A 251 3.36 -6.41 4.87
N ASP A 252 4.09 -7.30 4.18
CA ASP A 252 4.73 -7.02 2.89
C ASP A 252 3.69 -6.79 1.78
N ALA A 253 2.65 -7.64 1.73
CA ALA A 253 1.55 -7.48 0.79
C ALA A 253 0.76 -6.18 1.05
N GLY A 254 0.49 -5.87 2.32
CA GLY A 254 -0.17 -4.63 2.72
C GLY A 254 0.64 -3.40 2.33
N LEU A 255 1.94 -3.38 2.65
CA LEU A 255 2.84 -2.28 2.28
C LEU A 255 2.94 -2.13 0.76
N GLY A 256 3.07 -3.24 0.02
CA GLY A 256 3.13 -3.24 -1.44
C GLY A 256 1.84 -2.68 -2.06
N PHE A 257 0.68 -3.06 -1.52
CA PHE A 257 -0.61 -2.54 -1.96
C PHE A 257 -0.73 -1.03 -1.73
N VAL A 258 -0.33 -0.54 -0.55
CA VAL A 258 -0.33 0.89 -0.23
C VAL A 258 0.65 1.66 -1.12
N LEU A 259 1.87 1.13 -1.33
CA LEU A 259 2.87 1.73 -2.23
C LEU A 259 2.36 1.82 -3.67
N TRP A 260 1.70 0.79 -4.15
CA TRP A 260 1.12 0.79 -5.49
C TRP A 260 -0.01 1.82 -5.62
N LEU A 261 -0.92 1.88 -4.66
CA LEU A 261 -2.03 2.85 -4.68
C LEU A 261 -1.54 4.30 -4.61
N THR A 262 -0.53 4.56 -3.78
CA THR A 262 0.02 5.91 -3.58
C THR A 262 0.87 6.35 -4.76
N SER A 263 1.75 5.50 -5.25
CA SER A 263 2.61 5.81 -6.40
C SER A 263 1.83 6.01 -7.70
N THR A 264 0.65 5.40 -7.86
CA THR A 264 -0.21 5.57 -9.04
C THR A 264 -1.23 6.72 -8.91
N ASN A 265 -1.16 7.51 -7.83
CA ASN A 265 -2.13 8.57 -7.48
C ASN A 265 -3.58 8.05 -7.30
N ARG A 266 -3.77 6.76 -7.05
CA ARG A 266 -5.10 6.17 -6.83
C ARG A 266 -5.60 6.41 -5.40
N TRP A 267 -4.67 6.58 -4.45
CA TRP A 267 -4.97 6.85 -3.04
C TRP A 267 -3.88 7.76 -2.44
N LEU A 268 -4.24 8.73 -1.59
CA LEU A 268 -3.29 9.68 -0.97
C LEU A 268 -2.40 10.42 -2.00
N ALA A 269 -2.97 10.81 -3.14
CA ALA A 269 -2.22 11.61 -4.12
C ALA A 269 -1.76 12.93 -3.49
N THR A 270 -0.45 13.16 -3.47
CA THR A 270 0.10 14.45 -3.09
C THR A 270 0.11 15.34 -4.32
N PRO A 271 -0.71 16.40 -4.36
CA PRO A 271 -0.63 17.34 -5.46
C PRO A 271 0.78 17.96 -5.50
N PRO A 272 1.34 18.23 -6.70
CA PRO A 272 2.57 19.01 -6.81
C PRO A 272 2.39 20.35 -6.09
N SER A 273 3.48 20.85 -5.50
CA SER A 273 3.44 22.06 -4.69
C SER A 273 2.91 23.24 -5.51
N ILE A 274 2.32 24.24 -4.85
CA ILE A 274 1.81 25.44 -5.54
C ILE A 274 2.93 26.12 -6.32
N ALA A 275 4.15 26.14 -5.78
CA ALA A 275 5.33 26.68 -6.44
C ALA A 275 5.67 25.91 -7.73
N GLU A 276 5.69 24.58 -7.67
CA GLU A 276 6.00 23.72 -8.83
C GLU A 276 4.90 23.80 -9.91
N ARG A 277 3.63 23.94 -9.49
CA ARG A 277 2.52 24.21 -10.41
C ARG A 277 2.68 25.56 -11.09
N LEU A 278 3.03 26.60 -10.33
CA LEU A 278 3.27 27.94 -10.84
C LEU A 278 4.40 27.91 -11.86
N GLU A 279 5.55 27.32 -11.51
CA GLU A 279 6.71 27.19 -12.38
C GLU A 279 6.39 26.45 -13.69
N ALA A 280 5.63 25.35 -13.61
CA ALA A 280 5.21 24.63 -14.80
C ALA A 280 4.28 25.47 -15.69
N THR A 281 3.32 26.19 -15.10
CA THR A 281 2.41 27.06 -15.85
C THR A 281 3.11 28.29 -16.43
N THR A 282 4.04 28.90 -15.69
CA THR A 282 4.84 30.03 -16.18
C THR A 282 5.78 29.58 -17.30
N GLY A 283 6.42 28.41 -17.17
CA GLY A 283 7.24 27.84 -18.23
C GLY A 283 6.45 27.58 -19.52
N GLN A 284 5.23 27.04 -19.41
CA GLN A 284 4.35 26.88 -20.58
C GLN A 284 3.91 28.23 -21.17
N ALA A 285 3.59 29.21 -20.33
CA ALA A 285 3.23 30.55 -20.78
C ALA A 285 4.38 31.25 -21.50
N GLU A 286 5.61 31.14 -20.97
CA GLU A 286 6.83 31.65 -21.60
C GLU A 286 7.08 30.98 -22.95
N GLU A 287 7.00 29.65 -23.03
CA GLU A 287 7.16 28.91 -24.29
C GLU A 287 6.15 29.36 -25.35
N ASN A 288 4.87 29.50 -24.96
CA ASN A 288 3.82 29.98 -25.84
C ASN A 288 4.05 31.44 -26.26
N GLN A 289 4.51 32.30 -25.35
CA GLN A 289 4.85 33.68 -25.66
C GLN A 289 6.02 33.76 -26.65
N HIS A 290 7.05 32.92 -26.49
CA HIS A 290 8.16 32.83 -27.43
C HIS A 290 7.70 32.36 -28.81
N LYS A 291 6.82 31.37 -28.89
CA LYS A 291 6.20 30.92 -30.15
C LYS A 291 5.37 32.01 -30.81
N LEU A 292 4.55 32.75 -30.06
CA LEU A 292 3.77 33.88 -30.58
C LEU A 292 4.65 35.02 -31.08
N ARG A 293 5.72 35.36 -30.36
CA ARG A 293 6.71 36.36 -30.81
C ARG A 293 7.41 35.90 -32.09
N ALA A 294 7.82 34.63 -32.17
CA ALA A 294 8.42 34.06 -33.37
C ALA A 294 7.44 34.12 -34.57
N LEU A 295 6.17 33.74 -34.36
CA LEU A 295 5.13 33.87 -35.38
C LEU A 295 4.91 35.32 -35.81
N GLY A 296 4.93 36.27 -34.87
CA GLY A 296 4.86 37.70 -35.17
C GLY A 296 6.03 38.18 -36.02
N LEU A 297 7.26 37.75 -35.71
CA LEU A 297 8.46 38.06 -36.50
C LEU A 297 8.40 37.42 -37.88
N LEU A 298 7.95 36.18 -37.99
CA LEU A 298 7.73 35.50 -39.28
C LEU A 298 6.68 36.24 -40.11
N THR A 299 5.55 36.59 -39.52
CA THR A 299 4.48 37.32 -40.23
C THR A 299 4.96 38.70 -40.68
N ASN A 300 5.72 39.41 -39.84
CA ASN A 300 6.29 40.71 -40.17
C ASN A 300 7.36 40.60 -41.29
N SER A 301 8.25 39.61 -41.21
CA SER A 301 9.26 39.38 -42.25
C SER A 301 8.62 39.02 -43.60
N ILE A 302 7.61 38.13 -43.61
CA ILE A 302 6.82 37.83 -44.82
C ILE A 302 6.11 39.07 -45.35
N ASN A 303 5.55 39.90 -44.47
CA ASN A 303 4.89 41.13 -44.90
C ASN A 303 5.86 42.19 -45.41
N ARG A 304 7.13 42.18 -44.99
CA ARG A 304 8.14 43.15 -45.44
C ARG A 304 8.82 42.75 -46.74
N ASP A 305 9.02 41.45 -46.99
CA ASP A 305 9.64 40.93 -48.20
C ASP A 305 8.58 40.66 -49.30
N ALA A 306 8.72 41.32 -50.46
CA ALA A 306 7.78 41.17 -51.56
C ALA A 306 7.76 39.76 -52.16
N ALA A 307 8.89 39.04 -52.18
CA ALA A 307 8.95 37.68 -52.71
C ALA A 307 8.22 36.69 -51.78
N LEU A 308 8.47 36.76 -50.47
CA LEU A 308 7.78 35.91 -49.49
C LEU A 308 6.28 36.21 -49.43
N ARG A 309 5.89 37.47 -49.58
CA ARG A 309 4.48 37.85 -49.66
C ARG A 309 3.80 37.23 -50.89
N GLY A 310 4.46 37.28 -52.04
CA GLY A 310 3.97 36.65 -53.28
C GLY A 310 3.81 35.14 -53.13
N PHE A 311 4.77 34.43 -52.51
CA PHE A 311 4.63 33.01 -52.22
C PHE A 311 3.45 32.69 -51.30
N ARG A 312 3.23 33.50 -50.26
CA ARG A 312 2.09 33.33 -49.35
C ARG A 312 0.77 33.55 -50.08
N GLU A 313 0.66 34.60 -50.88
CA GLU A 313 -0.56 34.91 -51.65
C GLU A 313 -0.86 33.80 -52.67
N GLU A 314 0.16 33.31 -53.37
CA GLU A 314 0.00 32.22 -54.33
C GLU A 314 -0.43 30.93 -53.62
N TYR A 315 0.21 30.57 -52.49
CA TYR A 315 -0.22 29.42 -51.68
C TYR A 315 -1.71 29.51 -51.31
N TRP A 316 -2.16 30.64 -50.76
CA TRP A 316 -3.56 30.80 -50.36
C TRP A 316 -4.52 30.81 -51.54
N ARG A 317 -4.09 31.33 -52.70
CA ARG A 317 -4.87 31.29 -53.93
C ARG A 317 -4.99 29.86 -54.46
N THR A 318 -3.89 29.09 -54.48
CA THR A 318 -3.91 27.67 -54.87
C THR A 318 -4.77 26.87 -53.92
N GLU A 319 -4.60 27.03 -52.60
CA GLU A 319 -5.40 26.35 -51.59
C GLU A 319 -6.89 26.67 -51.74
N ALA A 320 -7.25 27.94 -51.93
CA ALA A 320 -8.63 28.34 -52.16
C ALA A 320 -9.21 27.72 -53.44
N GLN A 321 -8.41 27.61 -54.50
CA GLN A 321 -8.82 26.97 -55.74
C GLN A 321 -9.01 25.45 -55.57
N VAL A 322 -8.05 24.76 -54.96
CA VAL A 322 -8.11 23.32 -54.67
C VAL A 322 -9.28 23.01 -53.75
N MET A 323 -9.51 23.83 -52.71
CA MET A 323 -10.64 23.67 -51.82
C MET A 323 -11.96 23.91 -52.54
N ALA A 324 -12.05 24.91 -53.42
CA ALA A 324 -13.25 25.15 -54.21
C ALA A 324 -13.56 24.01 -55.19
N GLU A 325 -12.53 23.40 -55.80
CA GLU A 325 -12.66 22.23 -56.66
C GLU A 325 -13.08 20.99 -55.85
N THR A 326 -12.42 20.73 -54.73
CA THR A 326 -12.73 19.61 -53.82
C THR A 326 -14.15 19.73 -53.27
N VAL A 327 -14.59 20.94 -52.91
CA VAL A 327 -15.96 21.20 -52.45
C VAL A 327 -16.96 21.03 -53.59
N GLN A 328 -16.58 21.10 -54.87
CA GLN A 328 -17.51 20.85 -55.99
C GLN A 328 -17.65 19.37 -56.34
N GLU A 329 -16.80 18.49 -55.81
CA GLU A 329 -16.94 17.04 -55.98
C GLU A 329 -18.27 16.55 -55.40
N GLU A 330 -18.99 15.74 -56.18
CA GLU A 330 -20.36 15.31 -55.85
C GLU A 330 -20.40 14.53 -54.51
N ASP A 331 -19.38 13.70 -54.28
CA ASP A 331 -19.18 12.90 -53.08
C ASP A 331 -19.00 13.78 -51.82
N VAL A 332 -18.22 14.85 -51.94
CA VAL A 332 -17.91 15.80 -50.85
C VAL A 332 -19.10 16.70 -50.59
N MET A 333 -19.77 17.22 -51.62
CA MET A 333 -21.01 17.98 -51.48
C MET A 333 -22.10 17.17 -50.80
N ALA A 334 -22.25 15.89 -51.16
CA ALA A 334 -23.24 15.01 -50.54
C ALA A 334 -22.95 14.83 -49.04
N GLN A 335 -21.67 14.71 -48.64
CA GLN A 335 -21.29 14.62 -47.24
C GLN A 335 -21.46 15.95 -46.49
N ILE A 336 -21.08 17.08 -47.10
CA ILE A 336 -21.27 18.42 -46.51
C ILE A 336 -22.77 18.70 -46.30
N ASN A 337 -23.61 18.43 -47.29
CA ASN A 337 -25.06 18.60 -47.17
C ASN A 337 -25.68 17.65 -46.14
N ASN A 338 -25.18 16.41 -46.02
CA ASN A 338 -25.60 15.46 -44.99
C ASN A 338 -25.19 15.94 -43.58
N ALA A 339 -23.99 16.49 -43.43
CA ALA A 339 -23.51 17.06 -42.17
C ALA A 339 -24.29 18.33 -41.78
N LEU A 340 -24.50 19.26 -42.72
CA LEU A 340 -25.30 20.46 -42.52
C LEU A 340 -26.76 20.15 -42.21
N GLY A 341 -27.35 19.15 -42.89
CA GLY A 341 -28.72 18.69 -42.60
C GLY A 341 -28.88 18.06 -41.22
N LYS A 342 -27.78 17.60 -40.62
CA LYS A 342 -27.73 17.07 -39.24
C LYS A 342 -27.30 18.10 -38.20
N MET A 343 -26.84 19.28 -38.62
CA MET A 343 -26.45 20.35 -37.70
C MET A 343 -27.68 21.12 -37.22
N ASP A 344 -27.84 21.21 -35.90
CA ASP A 344 -28.80 22.10 -35.28
C ASP A 344 -28.28 23.54 -35.30
N MET A 345 -28.72 24.33 -36.28
CA MET A 345 -28.31 25.72 -36.46
C MET A 345 -28.67 26.61 -35.27
N ARG A 346 -29.78 26.32 -34.57
CA ARG A 346 -30.21 27.09 -33.38
C ARG A 346 -29.34 26.75 -32.17
N GLY A 347 -29.01 25.48 -31.99
CA GLY A 347 -28.04 25.04 -31.00
C GLY A 347 -26.64 25.61 -31.25
N LEU A 348 -26.25 25.77 -32.52
CA LEU A 348 -24.98 26.38 -32.89
C LEU A 348 -24.92 27.87 -32.54
N GLU A 349 -25.95 28.65 -32.88
CA GLU A 349 -26.04 30.09 -32.52
C GLU A 349 -25.93 30.29 -31.00
N GLY A 350 -26.63 29.48 -30.21
CA GLY A 350 -26.55 29.52 -28.75
C GLY A 350 -25.14 29.23 -28.22
N ARG A 351 -24.46 28.21 -28.78
CA ARG A 351 -23.09 27.86 -28.40
C ARG A 351 -22.07 28.91 -28.83
N VAL A 352 -22.26 29.56 -29.97
CA VAL A 352 -21.39 30.64 -30.42
C VAL A 352 -21.54 31.86 -29.52
N SER A 353 -22.77 32.21 -29.13
CA SER A 353 -23.01 33.26 -28.13
C SER A 353 -22.35 32.91 -26.80
N GLU A 354 -22.51 31.68 -26.31
CA GLU A 354 -21.91 31.22 -25.06
C GLU A 354 -20.37 31.29 -25.08
N VAL A 355 -19.74 30.91 -26.19
CA VAL A 355 -18.28 31.01 -26.37
C VAL A 355 -17.83 32.47 -26.46
N ALA A 356 -18.56 33.32 -27.20
CA ALA A 356 -18.26 34.73 -27.31
C ALA A 356 -18.38 35.43 -25.95
N ASP A 357 -19.44 35.15 -25.19
CA ASP A 357 -19.66 35.64 -23.83
C ASP A 357 -18.61 35.10 -22.87
N GLY A 358 -18.17 33.85 -23.04
CA GLY A 358 -17.06 33.25 -22.28
C GLY A 358 -15.70 33.92 -22.54
N ILE A 359 -15.42 34.29 -23.79
CA ILE A 359 -14.19 35.01 -24.15
C ILE A 359 -14.24 36.45 -23.64
N LEU A 360 -15.37 37.14 -23.82
CA LEU A 360 -15.57 38.52 -23.33
C LEU A 360 -15.47 38.59 -21.80
N SER A 361 -16.13 37.67 -21.09
CA SER A 361 -16.02 37.60 -19.63
C SER A 361 -14.62 37.24 -19.15
N GLY A 362 -13.87 36.42 -19.89
CA GLY A 362 -12.46 36.15 -19.63
C GLY A 362 -11.58 37.39 -19.79
N ILE A 363 -11.81 38.19 -20.84
CA ILE A 363 -11.10 39.45 -21.09
C ILE A 363 -11.44 40.50 -20.02
N ASP A 364 -12.72 40.63 -19.65
CA ASP A 364 -13.17 41.55 -18.59
C ASP A 364 -12.64 41.13 -17.22
N GLY A 365 -12.56 39.82 -16.94
CA GLY A 365 -11.94 39.28 -15.72
C GLY A 365 -10.44 39.59 -15.63
N LEU A 366 -9.71 39.48 -16.75
CA LEU A 366 -8.30 39.89 -16.82
C LEU A 366 -8.14 41.40 -16.59
N ARG A 367 -9.01 42.23 -17.17
CA ARG A 367 -8.99 43.68 -16.98
C ARG A 367 -9.32 44.08 -15.54
N ALA A 368 -10.30 43.43 -14.90
CA ALA A 368 -10.63 43.65 -13.50
C ALA A 368 -9.48 43.25 -12.56
N SER A 369 -8.77 42.15 -12.86
CA SER A 369 -7.60 41.73 -12.09
C SER A 369 -6.42 42.71 -12.20
N GLN A 370 -6.22 43.35 -13.36
CA GLN A 370 -5.22 44.41 -13.55
C GLN A 370 -5.58 45.67 -12.76
N ILE A 371 -6.85 46.10 -12.75
CA ILE A 371 -7.31 47.28 -12.00
C ILE A 371 -7.21 47.04 -10.48
N LEU A 372 -7.47 45.82 -10.01
CA LEU A 372 -7.26 45.43 -8.61
C LEU A 372 -5.77 45.40 -8.22
N SER A 373 -4.89 45.03 -9.16
CA SER A 373 -3.43 45.08 -8.95
C SER A 373 -2.88 46.51 -8.95
N GLU A 374 -3.44 47.42 -9.75
CA GLU A 374 -3.05 48.84 -9.75
C GLU A 374 -3.58 49.59 -8.53
N SER A 375 -4.80 49.29 -8.08
CA SER A 375 -5.37 49.90 -6.86
C SER A 375 -4.72 49.38 -5.57
N GLY A 376 -4.21 48.14 -5.55
CA GLY A 376 -3.45 47.59 -4.42
C GLY A 376 -2.06 48.25 -4.21
N ASN A 377 -1.47 48.84 -5.25
CA ASN A 377 -0.18 49.55 -5.15
C ASN A 377 -0.33 51.02 -4.69
N LEU A 378 -1.55 51.55 -4.58
CA LEU A 378 -1.82 52.92 -4.10
C LEU A 378 -2.18 52.99 -2.62
N GLN A 379 -2.15 51.87 -1.88
CA GLN A 379 -2.36 51.80 -0.43
C GLN A 379 -1.18 51.14 0.28
N ALA A 380 0.02 51.69 0.11
CA ALA A 380 1.09 51.52 1.09
C ALA A 380 1.26 52.86 1.83
N PRO A 381 0.77 52.99 3.09
CA PRO A 381 1.13 54.15 3.90
C PRO A 381 2.61 54.02 4.31
N GLN A 382 3.33 55.12 4.21
CA GLN A 382 4.66 55.31 4.79
C GLN A 382 4.63 55.17 6.32
#